data_AF-A0A960Y475-F1
#
_entry.id   AF-A0A960Y475-F1
#
_cell.length_a   1.000
_cell.length_b   1.000
_cell.length_c   1.000
_cell.angle_alpha   90.00
_cell.angle_beta   90.00
_cell.angle_gamma   90.00
#
_symmetry.space_group_name_H-M   'P 1'
#
loop_
_entity.id
_entity.type
_entity.pdbx_description
1 polymer ?
#
loop_
_entity_poly.entity_id
_entity_poly.type
_entity_poly.pdbx_seq_one_letter_code
_entity_poly.pdbx_strand_id
1 'polypeptide(L)'
;SQQAGVDIIRRSIEEPLRQISGNAGFEGSIVVDKILSNKSSTFGFNALTEQYEDLIEAGVIDPAKVARCALQNAASVASLMLTTETLIAEKPKKDAPAAPDMGGMGGMGGMGGMM
;
A
#
# COMPACT_ATOMS: atom_id res chain seq x y z
N SER A 1 -27.81 -4.26 -1.64
CA SER A 1 -26.57 -3.46 -1.48
C SER A 1 -25.55 -4.11 -0.55
N GLN A 2 -25.93 -4.54 0.67
CA GLN A 2 -24.95 -5.12 1.62
C GLN A 2 -24.36 -6.46 1.16
N GLN A 3 -25.17 -7.38 0.64
CA GLN A 3 -24.68 -8.67 0.15
C GLN A 3 -23.64 -8.53 -0.97
N ALA A 4 -23.91 -7.66 -1.94
CA ALA A 4 -22.96 -7.35 -3.01
C ALA A 4 -21.63 -6.81 -2.45
N GLY A 5 -21.66 -5.98 -1.41
CA GLY A 5 -20.45 -5.51 -0.72
C GLY A 5 -19.67 -6.65 -0.07
N VAL A 6 -20.35 -7.57 0.62
CA VAL A 6 -19.72 -8.76 1.21
C VAL A 6 -19.06 -9.62 0.14
N ASP A 7 -19.72 -9.83 -0.99
CA ASP A 7 -19.19 -10.66 -2.08
C ASP A 7 -17.97 -10.03 -2.75
N ILE A 8 -17.94 -8.69 -2.88
CA ILE A 8 -16.76 -7.96 -3.35
C ILE A 8 -15.58 -8.15 -2.40
N ILE A 9 -15.80 -8.04 -1.09
CA ILE A 9 -14.74 -8.22 -0.09
C ILE A 9 -14.25 -9.68 -0.05
N ARG A 10 -15.15 -10.66 -0.16
CA ARG A 10 -14.75 -12.07 -0.25
C ARG A 10 -13.82 -12.31 -1.42
N ARG A 11 -14.19 -11.82 -2.61
CA ARG A 11 -13.36 -11.95 -3.80
C ARG A 11 -12.03 -11.23 -3.68
N SER A 12 -11.99 -10.04 -3.06
CA SER A 12 -10.73 -9.28 -2.94
C SER A 12 -9.72 -9.93 -1.99
N ILE A 13 -10.17 -10.67 -0.97
CA ILE A 13 -9.31 -11.41 -0.04
C ILE A 13 -8.58 -12.59 -0.72
N GLU A 14 -9.01 -13.02 -1.91
CA GLU A 14 -8.26 -14.00 -2.72
C GLU A 14 -6.99 -13.42 -3.34
N GLU A 15 -6.92 -12.10 -3.52
CA GLU A 15 -5.83 -11.45 -4.26
C GLU A 15 -4.44 -11.69 -3.66
N PRO A 16 -4.21 -11.61 -2.33
CA PRO A 16 -2.92 -11.96 -1.73
C PRO A 16 -2.45 -13.38 -2.10
N LEU A 17 -3.35 -14.36 -2.14
CA LEU A 17 -3.02 -15.73 -2.53
C LEU A 17 -2.66 -15.82 -4.02
N ARG A 18 -3.37 -15.09 -4.90
CA ARG A 18 -3.04 -15.01 -6.33
C ARG A 18 -1.67 -14.39 -6.55
N GLN A 19 -1.33 -13.35 -5.80
CA GLN A 19 -0.02 -12.70 -5.84
C GLN A 19 1.10 -13.63 -5.37
N ILE A 20 0.93 -14.32 -4.24
CA ILE A 20 1.91 -15.30 -3.75
C ILE A 20 2.13 -16.42 -4.77
N SER A 21 1.03 -16.96 -5.33
CA SER A 21 1.09 -18.01 -6.35
C SER A 21 1.79 -17.55 -7.61
N GLY A 22 1.47 -16.34 -8.10
CA GLY A 22 2.10 -15.74 -9.27
C GLY A 22 3.59 -15.49 -9.09
N ASN A 23 4.00 -15.03 -7.89
CA ASN A 23 5.42 -14.87 -7.54
C ASN A 23 6.17 -16.20 -7.51
N ALA A 24 5.48 -17.31 -7.23
CA ALA A 24 6.01 -18.67 -7.31
C ALA A 24 5.92 -19.27 -8.73
N GLY A 25 5.41 -18.53 -9.73
CA GLY A 25 5.30 -19.00 -11.12
C GLY A 25 4.02 -19.79 -11.44
N PHE A 26 3.04 -19.80 -10.55
CA PHE A 26 1.77 -20.52 -10.71
C PHE A 26 0.62 -19.60 -11.11
N GLU A 27 -0.36 -20.14 -11.84
CA GLU A 27 -1.57 -19.39 -12.18
C GLU A 27 -2.49 -19.28 -10.95
N GLY A 28 -2.59 -18.06 -10.39
CA GLY A 28 -3.31 -17.82 -9.14
C GLY A 28 -4.79 -18.23 -9.15
N SER A 29 -5.49 -18.16 -10.29
CA SER A 29 -6.87 -18.65 -10.45
C SER A 29 -6.99 -20.13 -10.14
N ILE A 30 -6.11 -20.93 -10.73
CA ILE A 30 -6.11 -22.38 -10.55
C ILE A 30 -5.81 -22.74 -9.10
N VAL A 31 -4.87 -22.01 -8.47
CA VAL A 31 -4.52 -22.22 -7.06
C VAL A 31 -5.70 -21.92 -6.13
N VAL A 32 -6.35 -20.77 -6.31
CA VAL A 32 -7.53 -20.37 -5.53
C VAL A 32 -8.66 -21.39 -5.69
N ASP A 33 -9.00 -21.75 -6.92
CA ASP A 33 -10.09 -22.68 -7.21
C ASP A 33 -9.84 -24.04 -6.57
N LYS A 34 -8.61 -24.54 -6.63
CA LYS A 34 -8.24 -25.82 -6.01
C LYS A 34 -8.35 -25.78 -4.49
N ILE A 35 -7.94 -24.69 -3.84
CA ILE A 35 -8.08 -24.51 -2.40
C ILE A 35 -9.55 -24.44 -1.99
N LEU A 36 -10.35 -23.62 -2.69
CA LEU A 36 -11.79 -23.45 -2.41
C LEU A 36 -12.62 -24.72 -2.67
N SER A 37 -12.16 -25.60 -3.56
CA SER A 37 -12.80 -26.90 -3.81
C SER A 37 -12.63 -27.90 -2.65
N ASN A 38 -11.67 -27.65 -1.74
CA ASN A 38 -11.44 -28.46 -0.56
C ASN A 38 -12.21 -27.91 0.64
N LYS A 39 -12.73 -28.79 1.50
CA LYS A 39 -13.48 -28.41 2.71
C LYS A 39 -12.60 -28.15 3.93
N SER A 40 -11.34 -28.59 3.92
CA SER A 40 -10.43 -28.39 5.03
C SER A 40 -10.00 -26.92 5.11
N SER A 41 -10.10 -26.32 6.30
CA SER A 41 -9.66 -24.94 6.55
C SER A 41 -8.13 -24.79 6.59
N THR A 42 -7.40 -25.91 6.68
CA THR A 42 -5.93 -25.93 6.74
C THR A 42 -5.28 -26.27 5.41
N PHE A 43 -6.07 -26.74 4.44
CA PHE A 43 -5.58 -27.06 3.11
C PHE A 43 -5.24 -25.78 2.35
N GLY A 44 -4.01 -25.70 1.86
CA GLY A 44 -3.53 -24.54 1.11
C GLY A 44 -2.39 -24.90 0.18
N PHE A 45 -1.90 -23.88 -0.53
CA PHE A 45 -0.75 -24.01 -1.42
C PHE A 45 0.50 -23.49 -0.71
N ASN A 46 1.47 -24.37 -0.48
CA ASN A 46 2.76 -24.00 0.07
C ASN A 46 3.67 -23.54 -1.07
N ALA A 47 3.89 -22.23 -1.18
CA ALA A 47 4.72 -21.65 -2.24
C ALA A 47 6.22 -22.00 -2.13
N LEU A 48 6.68 -22.52 -0.99
CA LEU A 48 8.07 -22.98 -0.82
C LEU A 48 8.29 -24.37 -1.41
N THR A 49 7.32 -25.28 -1.24
CA THR A 49 7.40 -26.67 -1.69
C THR A 49 6.62 -26.93 -2.98
N GLU A 50 5.82 -25.96 -3.40
CA GLU A 50 4.91 -26.03 -4.55
C GLU A 50 3.84 -27.13 -4.43
N GLN A 51 3.52 -27.53 -3.19
CA GLN A 51 2.54 -28.58 -2.90
C GLN A 51 1.25 -28.03 -2.30
N TYR A 52 0.17 -28.80 -2.49
CA TYR A 52 -1.09 -28.57 -1.79
C TYR A 52 -1.15 -29.49 -0.59
N GLU A 53 -1.10 -28.91 0.60
CA GLU A 53 -0.93 -29.65 1.85
C GLU A 53 -1.62 -28.92 3.00
N ASP A 54 -1.60 -29.55 4.18
CA ASP A 54 -2.02 -28.89 5.42
C ASP A 54 -0.94 -27.86 5.81
N LEU A 55 -1.28 -26.57 5.69
CA LEU A 55 -0.35 -25.48 5.97
C LEU A 55 0.03 -25.39 7.45
N ILE A 56 -0.82 -25.87 8.37
CA ILE A 56 -0.48 -25.91 9.80
C ILE A 56 0.56 -26.99 10.04
N GLU A 57 0.36 -28.19 9.50
CA GLU A 57 1.33 -29.29 9.62
C GLU A 57 2.66 -28.95 8.92
N ALA A 58 2.61 -28.26 7.79
CA ALA A 58 3.79 -27.76 7.07
C ALA A 58 4.49 -26.58 7.78
N GLY A 59 3.91 -26.04 8.86
CA GLY A 59 4.48 -24.93 9.64
C GLY A 59 4.31 -23.55 9.02
N VAL A 60 3.48 -23.41 7.98
CA VAL A 60 3.14 -22.14 7.31
C VAL A 60 1.93 -21.51 8.01
N ILE A 61 2.18 -20.83 9.13
CA ILE A 61 1.14 -20.30 10.01
C ILE A 61 1.23 -18.76 10.06
N ASP A 62 0.13 -18.08 9.74
CA ASP A 62 0.01 -16.63 9.94
C ASP A 62 -0.63 -16.32 11.30
N PRO A 63 -0.04 -15.48 12.16
CA PRO A 63 -0.64 -15.12 13.44
C PRO A 63 -1.97 -14.38 13.23
N ALA A 64 -3.02 -14.80 13.94
CA ALA A 64 -4.36 -14.19 13.83
C ALA A 64 -4.37 -12.66 14.07
N LYS A 65 -3.44 -12.16 14.90
CA LYS A 65 -3.28 -10.71 15.12
C LYS A 65 -2.85 -9.99 13.85
N VAL A 66 -1.95 -10.57 13.06
CA VAL A 66 -1.42 -9.97 11.82
C VAL A 66 -2.55 -9.85 10.79
N ALA A 67 -3.23 -10.96 10.48
CA ALA A 67 -4.37 -10.97 9.56
C ALA A 67 -5.46 -9.96 9.97
N ARG A 68 -5.82 -9.92 11.27
CA ARG A 68 -6.83 -8.98 11.77
C ARG A 68 -6.40 -7.53 11.62
N CYS A 69 -5.17 -7.19 12.01
CA CYS A 69 -4.65 -5.84 11.89
C CYS A 69 -4.55 -5.39 10.43
N ALA A 70 -4.15 -6.28 9.52
CA ALA A 70 -4.10 -5.99 8.09
C ALA A 70 -5.48 -5.64 7.53
N LEU A 71 -6.51 -6.45 7.83
CA LEU A 71 -7.88 -6.19 7.39
C LEU A 71 -8.46 -4.90 7.99
N GLN A 72 -8.19 -4.61 9.26
CA GLN A 72 -8.64 -3.38 9.91
C GLN A 72 -8.01 -2.13 9.29
N ASN A 73 -6.70 -2.17 9.02
CA ASN A 73 -5.99 -1.08 8.37
C ASN A 73 -6.49 -0.87 6.93
N ALA A 74 -6.69 -1.96 6.17
CA ALA A 74 -7.24 -1.91 4.83
C ALA A 74 -8.64 -1.30 4.81
N ALA A 75 -9.51 -1.71 5.74
CA ALA A 75 -10.86 -1.15 5.87
C ALA A 75 -10.83 0.35 6.23
N SER A 76 -9.92 0.78 7.12
CA SER A 76 -9.75 2.18 7.48
C SER A 76 -9.35 3.05 6.28
N VAL A 77 -8.35 2.60 5.52
CA VAL A 77 -7.91 3.31 4.29
C VAL A 77 -8.99 3.30 3.23
N ALA A 78 -9.65 2.16 2.99
CA ALA A 78 -10.73 2.07 2.02
C ALA A 78 -11.91 2.98 2.38
N SER A 79 -12.25 3.09 3.67
CA SER A 79 -13.30 3.97 4.15
C SER A 79 -12.97 5.43 3.87
N LEU A 80 -11.73 5.86 4.17
CA LEU A 80 -11.25 7.20 3.86
C LEU A 80 -11.31 7.48 2.35
N MET A 81 -10.82 6.54 1.53
CA MET A 81 -10.78 6.71 0.07
C MET A 81 -12.17 6.79 -0.55
N LEU A 82 -13.13 5.99 -0.07
CA LEU A 82 -14.50 5.96 -0.59
C LEU A 82 -15.33 7.20 -0.22
N THR A 83 -15.02 7.86 0.91
CA THR A 83 -15.72 9.07 1.36
C THR A 83 -15.02 10.36 0.98
N THR A 84 -13.79 10.28 0.45
CA THR A 84 -13.05 11.45 -0.02
C THR A 84 -13.51 11.82 -1.43
N GLU A 85 -14.35 12.84 -1.54
CA GLU A 85 -14.88 13.30 -2.82
C GLU A 85 -13.92 14.23 -3.58
N THR A 86 -13.04 14.94 -2.88
CA THR A 86 -12.13 15.92 -3.50
C THR A 86 -10.81 16.03 -2.73
N LEU A 87 -9.71 16.08 -3.48
CA LEU A 87 -8.36 16.33 -2.98
C LEU A 87 -7.86 17.66 -3.55
N ILE A 88 -7.49 18.60 -2.69
CA ILE A 88 -6.85 19.87 -3.09
C ILE A 88 -5.36 19.75 -2.78
N ALA A 89 -4.53 19.88 -3.80
CA ALA A 89 -3.08 19.88 -3.67
C ALA A 89 -2.51 21.23 -4.12
N GLU A 90 -1.61 21.80 -3.31
CA GLU A 90 -0.85 22.99 -3.70
C GLU A 90 0.32 22.60 -4.60
N LYS A 91 0.61 23.41 -5.63
CA LYS A 91 1.81 23.20 -6.44
C LYS A 91 3.07 23.43 -5.60
N PRO A 92 4.12 22.61 -5.78
CA PRO A 92 5.42 22.91 -5.18
C PRO A 92 5.84 24.33 -5.53
N LYS A 93 6.12 25.15 -4.51
CA LYS A 93 6.65 26.49 -4.74
C LYS A 93 8.02 26.35 -5.38
N LYS A 94 8.26 27.08 -6.47
CA LYS A 94 9.64 27.29 -6.93
C LYS A 94 10.31 28.12 -5.84
N ASP A 95 11.43 27.64 -5.32
CA ASP A 95 12.28 28.47 -4.48
C ASP A 95 12.52 29.79 -5.22
N ALA A 96 12.16 30.90 -4.58
CA ALA A 96 12.53 32.20 -5.11
C ALA A 96 14.06 32.21 -5.20
N PRO A 97 14.65 32.62 -6.34
CA PRO A 97 16.10 32.76 -6.41
C PRO A 97 16.53 33.60 -5.23
N ALA A 98 17.44 33.06 -4.40
CA ALA A 98 18.03 33.80 -3.30
C ALA A 98 18.43 35.17 -3.86
N ALA A 99 17.82 36.22 -3.34
CA ALA A 99 18.20 37.57 -3.73
C ALA A 99 19.72 37.65 -3.57
N PRO A 100 20.47 38.04 -4.61
CA PRO A 100 21.92 38.09 -4.51
C PRO A 100 22.27 38.93 -3.29
N ASP A 101 23.06 38.34 -2.42
CA ASP A 101 23.66 39.02 -1.29
C ASP A 101 24.29 40.30 -1.84
N MET A 102 23.75 41.47 -1.48
CA MET A 102 24.33 42.78 -1.82
C MET A 102 25.59 43.02 -0.97
N GLY A 103 26.39 41.97 -0.79
CA GLY A 103 27.73 41.99 -0.26
C GLY A 103 28.68 42.49 -1.34
N GLY A 104 28.96 43.79 -1.32
CA GLY A 104 30.08 44.35 -2.05
C GLY A 104 29.77 45.56 -2.92
N MET A 105 29.14 46.60 -2.37
CA MET A 105 29.40 47.96 -2.87
C MET A 105 30.40 48.64 -1.93
N GLY A 106 31.62 48.12 -1.96
CA GLY A 106 32.78 48.85 -1.47
C GLY A 106 33.10 49.99 -2.42
N GLY A 107 33.24 51.20 -1.87
CA GLY A 107 34.10 52.24 -2.43
C GLY A 107 33.54 53.09 -3.57
N MET A 108 32.78 54.13 -3.22
CA MET A 108 32.75 55.41 -3.93
C MET A 108 32.19 56.44 -2.92
N GLY A 109 33.02 57.13 -2.13
CA GLY A 109 33.89 58.19 -2.62
C GLY A 109 33.15 59.54 -2.58
N GLY A 110 33.13 60.16 -1.39
CA GLY A 110 33.06 61.61 -1.12
C GLY A 110 32.04 62.53 -1.82
N MET A 111 31.12 63.11 -1.04
CA MET A 111 30.66 64.52 -1.05
C MET A 111 29.53 64.59 0.01
N GLY A 112 29.62 65.24 1.16
CA GLY A 112 29.91 66.66 1.38
C GLY A 112 28.72 67.29 2.13
N GLY A 113 28.85 67.42 3.46
CA GLY A 113 28.19 68.38 4.37
C GLY A 113 26.67 68.65 4.30
N MET A 114 25.97 68.45 5.42
CA MET A 114 25.46 69.56 6.23
C MET A 114 24.96 69.07 7.59
N MET A 115 25.23 69.90 8.60
CA MET A 115 24.84 69.77 10.01
C MET A 115 23.31 69.72 10.19
#